data_AF-A0AAD2CCZ0-F1
#
_entry.id   AF-A0AAD2CCZ0-F1
#
_cell.length_a   1.000
_cell.length_b   1.000
_cell.length_c   1.000
_cell.angle_alpha   90.00
_cell.angle_beta   90.00
_cell.angle_gamma   90.00
#
_symmetry.space_group_name_H-M   'P 1'
#
loop_
_entity.id
_entity.type
_entity.pdbx_description
1 polymer ?
#
loop_
_entity_poly.entity_id
_entity_poly.type
_entity_poly.pdbx_seq_one_letter_code
_entity_poly.pdbx_strand_id
1 'polypeptide(L)'
;MGRKESHVMINLDPKDAIQIEKESKQPLSHPRARDRVETKRVILDDGSIFPDSEHWSNLPEGFRRIEYNDDITHVKEADENVEEPETLIEVDVPEKVNLECDLVNGGSVQIQNKIEGDVRIITADGDVVVQKVRGHTIEIQAFGQGNSIAATDLLEAESITVNLPNPGRLRAMKIHANSFEAQIGEDRAQESEQLTTEIFGDDDTGAVCDISSLYVTGEALINLISSHEKRQAVRVKSNHGHVVVEAVGIQSSAKNYITGETLPTVYMGGVNGSCEVFIRGDASKQNGSKWTSCQVHFDSISPQSVSVVQADVGNVTVTVDRKVETDLRMLASSKVSAVDIDALVEEDTNDGLSSDLKGRILVLDNSVAAGVRKAINIKTKAFTEREIDISLQNSEYIDGWLENKSEEPDSRFDRKTRGTADGSVGKIRLEGAQDQALRGFQDKEQGTNIFQRPLLLVTSAAEITVETLSWLGNVARRYGLNDNRDKEMLGRTATRRGRSFVHPPGKE
;
A
#
# COMPACT_ATOMS: atom_id res chain seq x y z
N MET A 1 -30.06 13.28 2.57
CA MET A 1 -29.29 14.13 3.51
C MET A 1 -28.07 14.58 2.74
N GLY A 2 -27.98 15.88 2.40
CA GLY A 2 -26.82 16.42 1.71
C GLY A 2 -25.60 16.38 2.63
N ARG A 3 -24.43 16.06 2.08
CA ARG A 3 -23.15 16.19 2.79
C ARG A 3 -22.87 17.68 2.97
N LYS A 4 -22.59 18.10 4.21
CA LYS A 4 -22.00 19.41 4.46
C LYS A 4 -20.50 19.29 4.19
N GLU A 5 -20.08 19.64 2.99
CA GLU A 5 -18.68 19.58 2.58
C GLU A 5 -17.97 20.85 3.09
N SER A 6 -17.04 20.66 4.03
CA SER A 6 -16.12 21.71 4.48
C SER A 6 -14.73 21.40 3.92
N HIS A 7 -14.09 22.36 3.29
CA HIS A 7 -12.75 22.19 2.72
C HIS A 7 -11.77 23.03 3.50
N VAL A 8 -10.72 22.39 4.05
CA VAL A 8 -9.58 23.11 4.62
C VAL A 8 -8.43 23.01 3.65
N MET A 9 -8.08 24.15 3.06
CA MET A 9 -6.91 24.27 2.20
C MET A 9 -5.80 24.96 3.00
N ILE A 10 -4.71 24.24 3.23
CA ILE A 10 -3.54 24.77 3.91
C ILE A 10 -2.54 25.16 2.83
N ASN A 11 -2.42 26.47 2.64
CA ASN A 11 -1.42 27.09 1.79
C ASN A 11 -0.18 27.41 2.64
N LEU A 12 0.97 27.52 1.99
CA LEU A 12 2.20 27.93 2.68
C LEU A 12 2.65 29.23 2.07
N ASP A 13 2.91 30.21 2.93
CA ASP A 13 3.42 31.49 2.48
C ASP A 13 4.89 31.33 2.05
N PRO A 14 5.25 31.58 0.77
CA PRO A 14 6.60 31.28 0.27
C PRO A 14 7.71 32.14 0.89
N LYS A 15 7.36 33.17 1.68
CA LYS A 15 8.30 34.13 2.26
C LYS A 15 7.72 34.71 3.54
N ASP A 16 8.26 34.29 4.69
CA ASP A 16 8.80 35.19 5.71
C ASP A 16 9.03 34.41 7.02
N ALA A 17 10.30 34.26 7.39
CA ALA A 17 10.66 33.91 8.75
C ALA A 17 10.47 35.17 9.62
N ILE A 18 9.25 35.38 10.13
CA ILE A 18 8.98 36.40 11.14
C ILE A 18 9.19 35.77 12.53
N GLN A 19 10.16 36.31 13.26
CA GLN A 19 10.33 36.06 14.69
C GLN A 19 9.07 36.52 15.44
N ILE A 20 8.35 35.59 16.06
CA ILE A 20 7.29 35.92 17.01
C ILE A 20 7.94 36.01 18.41
N GLU A 21 8.14 37.25 18.87
CA GLU A 21 8.41 37.54 20.28
C GLU A 21 7.15 37.23 21.11
N LYS A 22 7.36 36.56 22.25
CA LYS A 22 6.35 36.28 23.26
C LYS A 22 5.93 37.57 23.96
N GLU A 23 4.73 38.06 23.72
CA GLU A 23 4.04 38.96 24.65
C GLU A 23 3.02 38.18 25.48
N SER A 24 3.28 38.10 26.80
CA SER A 24 2.30 37.67 27.78
C SER A 24 1.26 38.77 28.00
N LYS A 25 -0.03 38.48 27.77
CA LYS A 25 -1.12 39.34 28.23
C LYS A 25 -1.96 38.61 29.28
N GLN A 26 -2.09 39.26 30.43
CA GLN A 26 -2.94 38.87 31.55
C GLN A 26 -4.42 38.80 31.14
N PRO A 27 -5.22 37.90 31.75
CA PRO A 27 -6.65 37.83 31.46
C PRO A 27 -7.41 39.00 32.11
N LEU A 28 -8.08 39.79 31.28
CA LEU A 28 -9.11 40.75 31.69
C LEU A 28 -10.40 39.98 32.01
N SER A 29 -10.82 40.01 33.27
CA SER A 29 -12.09 39.46 33.72
C SER A 29 -13.26 40.32 33.22
N HIS A 30 -14.09 39.78 32.33
CA HIS A 30 -15.37 40.40 31.98
C HIS A 30 -16.48 40.06 33.00
N PRO A 31 -17.37 41.01 33.30
CA PRO A 31 -18.50 40.78 34.20
C PRO A 31 -19.52 39.83 33.57
N ARG A 32 -20.05 38.90 34.38
CA ARG A 32 -21.11 37.95 34.01
C ARG A 32 -22.31 38.69 33.42
N ALA A 33 -22.57 38.46 32.14
CA ALA A 33 -23.81 38.85 31.49
C ALA A 33 -24.97 38.04 32.09
N ARG A 34 -26.11 38.70 32.28
CA ARG A 34 -27.36 38.07 32.74
C ARG A 34 -27.88 37.16 31.64
N ASP A 35 -28.40 35.99 32.01
CA ASP A 35 -29.14 35.08 31.14
C ASP A 35 -30.24 35.85 30.41
N ARG A 36 -29.99 36.15 29.13
CA ARG A 36 -31.04 36.57 28.20
C ARG A 36 -31.73 35.30 27.76
N VAL A 37 -33.06 35.26 27.87
CA VAL A 37 -33.88 34.24 27.22
C VAL A 37 -33.70 34.45 25.71
N GLU A 38 -32.82 33.65 25.10
CA GLU A 38 -32.57 33.68 23.66
C GLU A 38 -33.75 33.00 22.97
N THR A 39 -34.66 33.82 22.46
CA THR A 39 -35.70 33.37 21.54
C THR A 39 -35.03 33.01 20.23
N LYS A 40 -34.98 31.70 19.90
CA LYS A 40 -34.55 31.19 18.60
C LYS A 40 -35.23 31.95 17.46
N ARG A 41 -34.49 32.25 16.39
CA ARG A 41 -34.97 33.05 15.26
C ARG A 41 -34.87 32.28 13.96
N VAL A 42 -35.90 32.40 13.14
CA VAL A 42 -35.96 31.90 11.77
C VAL A 42 -35.74 33.05 10.80
N ILE A 43 -34.83 32.91 9.84
CA ILE A 43 -34.58 33.88 8.76
C ILE A 43 -35.00 33.25 7.43
N LEU A 44 -35.84 33.94 6.67
CA LEU A 44 -36.24 33.51 5.32
C LEU A 44 -35.29 34.08 4.26
N ASP A 45 -35.35 33.55 3.03
CA ASP A 45 -34.53 34.00 1.91
C ASP A 45 -34.73 35.48 1.53
N ASP A 46 -35.89 36.07 1.83
CA ASP A 46 -36.15 37.50 1.65
C ASP A 46 -35.54 38.39 2.76
N GLY A 47 -34.82 37.78 3.71
CA GLY A 47 -34.18 38.45 4.84
C GLY A 47 -35.13 38.76 6.01
N SER A 48 -36.39 38.32 5.96
CA SER A 48 -37.33 38.49 7.07
C SER A 48 -36.98 37.57 8.24
N ILE A 49 -37.15 38.11 9.47
CA ILE A 49 -36.78 37.43 10.72
C ILE A 49 -38.04 37.16 11.53
N PHE A 50 -38.29 35.90 11.87
CA PHE A 50 -39.42 35.45 12.68
C PHE A 50 -38.92 34.77 13.97
N PRO A 51 -39.70 34.81 15.06
CA PRO A 51 -39.46 33.93 16.19
C PRO A 51 -39.69 32.47 15.76
N ASP A 52 -38.78 31.57 16.14
CA ASP A 52 -38.93 30.13 15.93
C ASP A 52 -40.14 29.66 16.75
N SER A 53 -41.23 29.41 16.05
CA SER A 53 -42.54 29.04 16.61
C SER A 53 -42.98 27.72 16.01
N GLU A 54 -43.93 27.04 16.66
CA GLU A 54 -44.45 25.74 16.20
C GLU A 54 -44.97 25.76 14.74
N HIS A 55 -45.25 26.94 14.19
CA HIS A 55 -45.62 27.09 12.78
C HIS A 55 -44.48 26.75 11.79
N TRP A 56 -43.22 26.83 12.21
CA TRP A 56 -42.05 26.49 11.39
C TRP A 56 -41.52 25.06 11.62
N SER A 57 -42.15 24.28 12.52
CA SER A 57 -41.84 22.85 12.66
C SER A 57 -42.32 22.02 11.46
N ASN A 58 -43.36 22.47 10.77
CA ASN A 58 -43.91 21.84 9.58
C ASN A 58 -43.67 22.76 8.37
N LEU A 59 -42.50 22.63 7.75
CA LEU A 59 -42.14 23.44 6.58
C LEU A 59 -43.08 23.15 5.41
N PRO A 60 -43.48 24.17 4.63
CA PRO A 60 -44.18 23.95 3.36
C PRO A 60 -43.36 23.04 2.42
N GLU A 61 -44.06 22.28 1.57
CA GLU A 61 -43.42 21.45 0.54
C GLU A 61 -42.55 22.32 -0.36
N GLY A 62 -41.29 21.92 -0.56
CA GLY A 62 -40.31 22.73 -1.28
C GLY A 62 -39.53 23.73 -0.43
N PHE A 63 -39.50 23.61 0.90
CA PHE A 63 -38.61 24.38 1.78
C PHE A 63 -37.77 23.48 2.68
N ARG A 64 -36.51 23.87 2.95
CA ARG A 64 -35.62 23.18 3.90
C ARG A 64 -35.17 24.11 5.04
N ARG A 65 -35.00 23.52 6.22
CA ARG A 65 -34.53 24.19 7.45
C ARG A 65 -33.04 23.90 7.64
N ILE A 66 -32.24 24.96 7.74
CA ILE A 66 -30.79 24.91 7.98
C ILE A 66 -30.54 25.53 9.36
N GLU A 67 -30.10 24.72 10.31
CA GLU A 67 -29.76 25.20 11.65
C GLU A 67 -28.27 25.55 11.73
N TYR A 68 -27.98 26.75 12.26
CA TYR A 68 -26.63 27.23 12.55
C TYR A 68 -26.37 27.21 14.06
N ASN A 69 -25.09 27.25 14.44
CA ASN A 69 -24.65 27.15 15.85
C ASN A 69 -24.93 28.41 16.69
N ASP A 70 -25.44 29.48 16.09
CA ASP A 70 -25.78 30.76 16.72
C ASP A 70 -27.27 30.90 17.04
N ASP A 71 -27.99 29.77 17.12
CA ASP A 71 -29.45 29.70 17.34
C ASP A 71 -30.28 30.41 16.25
N ILE A 72 -29.67 30.67 15.09
CA ILE A 72 -30.35 31.13 13.88
C ILE A 72 -30.67 29.93 13.00
N THR A 73 -31.91 29.90 12.54
CA THR A 73 -32.39 28.89 11.60
C THR A 73 -32.71 29.57 10.27
N HIS A 74 -32.10 29.17 9.16
CA HIS A 74 -32.53 29.64 7.84
C HIS A 74 -33.56 28.68 7.24
N VAL A 75 -34.66 29.22 6.73
CA VAL A 75 -35.62 28.46 5.92
C VAL A 75 -35.48 28.93 4.48
N LYS A 76 -35.05 28.01 3.62
CA LYS A 76 -34.81 28.29 2.19
C LYS A 76 -35.76 27.52 1.30
N GLU A 77 -36.12 28.09 0.16
CA GLU A 77 -36.73 27.31 -0.93
C GLU A 77 -35.74 26.19 -1.32
N ALA A 78 -36.26 24.97 -1.38
CA ALA A 78 -35.55 23.79 -1.81
C ALA A 78 -35.45 23.84 -3.34
N ASP A 79 -34.63 24.75 -3.85
CA ASP A 79 -34.20 24.70 -5.24
C ASP A 79 -33.54 23.33 -5.48
N GLU A 80 -34.09 22.55 -6.40
CA GLU A 80 -33.74 21.15 -6.66
C GLU A 80 -32.25 20.92 -7.07
N ASN A 81 -31.43 21.98 -7.18
CA ASN A 81 -30.01 21.89 -7.53
C ASN A 81 -29.11 22.94 -6.85
N VAL A 82 -29.52 23.59 -5.76
CA VAL A 82 -28.60 24.49 -5.03
C VAL A 82 -27.71 23.63 -4.13
N GLU A 83 -26.55 23.26 -4.69
CA GLU A 83 -25.37 22.79 -3.94
C GLU A 83 -25.25 23.66 -2.68
N GLU A 84 -25.22 23.01 -1.51
CA GLU A 84 -25.01 23.73 -0.26
C GLU A 84 -23.71 24.51 -0.39
N PRO A 85 -23.64 25.78 0.04
CA PRO A 85 -22.43 26.56 -0.09
C PRO A 85 -21.30 25.87 0.68
N GLU A 86 -20.35 25.30 -0.07
CA GLU A 86 -19.14 24.70 0.49
C GLU A 86 -18.42 25.75 1.34
N THR A 87 -18.09 25.37 2.57
CA THR A 87 -17.29 26.24 3.43
C THR A 87 -15.82 25.97 3.16
N LEU A 88 -15.16 26.89 2.48
CA LEU A 88 -13.72 26.83 2.21
C LEU A 88 -12.96 27.67 3.26
N ILE A 89 -12.04 27.04 3.96
CA ILE A 89 -11.10 27.68 4.89
C ILE A 89 -9.71 27.58 4.29
N GLU A 90 -9.15 28.72 3.91
CA GLU A 90 -7.75 28.82 3.49
C GLU A 90 -6.89 29.32 4.65
N VAL A 91 -5.83 28.57 5.01
CA VAL A 91 -4.91 28.93 6.08
C VAL A 91 -3.48 28.92 5.57
N ASP A 92 -2.78 30.04 5.70
CA ASP A 92 -1.34 30.11 5.47
C ASP A 92 -0.57 29.80 6.76
N VAL A 93 0.30 28.79 6.72
CA VAL A 93 1.14 28.40 7.86
C VAL A 93 2.64 28.39 7.50
N PRO A 94 3.55 28.56 8.47
CA PRO A 94 4.98 28.34 8.24
C PRO A 94 5.26 26.88 7.85
N GLU A 95 6.29 26.66 7.02
CA GLU A 95 6.73 25.30 6.65
C GLU A 95 7.03 24.43 7.88
N LYS A 96 7.61 25.02 8.94
CA LYS A 96 7.98 24.32 10.17
C LYS A 96 6.93 24.55 11.26
N VAL A 97 5.95 23.66 11.33
CA VAL A 97 4.82 23.78 12.25
C VAL A 97 4.31 22.39 12.61
N ASN A 98 3.93 22.21 13.88
CA ASN A 98 3.14 21.05 14.27
C ASN A 98 1.68 21.34 13.92
N LEU A 99 1.04 20.43 13.21
CA LEU A 99 -0.32 20.61 12.72
C LEU A 99 -1.25 19.59 13.36
N GLU A 100 -2.32 20.08 13.97
CA GLU A 100 -3.43 19.27 14.44
C GLU A 100 -4.71 19.81 13.79
N CYS A 101 -5.41 18.95 13.04
CA CYS A 101 -6.61 19.31 12.30
C CYS A 101 -7.68 18.22 12.48
N ASP A 102 -8.71 18.54 13.26
CA ASP A 102 -9.81 17.63 13.57
C ASP A 102 -11.13 18.12 12.95
N LEU A 103 -11.53 17.52 11.83
CA LEU A 103 -12.79 17.75 11.11
C LEU A 103 -13.83 16.68 11.47
N VAL A 104 -14.26 16.70 12.73
CA VAL A 104 -15.20 15.72 13.31
C VAL A 104 -16.60 15.73 12.70
N ASN A 105 -16.98 16.83 12.01
CA ASN A 105 -18.28 16.98 11.37
C ASN A 105 -18.23 16.74 9.85
N GLY A 106 -17.13 16.16 9.35
CA GLY A 106 -16.87 16.00 7.93
C GLY A 106 -16.05 17.14 7.35
N GLY A 107 -15.50 16.89 6.17
CA GLY A 107 -14.69 17.82 5.41
C GLY A 107 -13.37 17.24 4.92
N SER A 108 -12.86 17.82 3.83
CA SER A 108 -11.61 17.39 3.21
C SER A 108 -10.46 18.32 3.61
N VAL A 109 -9.27 17.75 3.79
CA VAL A 109 -8.04 18.49 4.11
C VAL A 109 -7.10 18.40 2.92
N GLN A 110 -6.66 19.55 2.42
CA GLN A 110 -5.66 19.63 1.37
C GLN A 110 -4.43 20.42 1.84
N ILE A 111 -3.25 19.77 1.83
CA ILE A 111 -1.95 20.40 2.07
C ILE A 111 -1.21 20.44 0.73
N GLN A 112 -1.19 21.60 0.08
CA GLN A 112 -0.66 21.72 -1.29
C GLN A 112 0.86 21.70 -1.37
N ASN A 113 1.54 22.06 -0.28
CA ASN A 113 2.99 22.19 -0.22
C ASN A 113 3.58 21.24 0.86
N LYS A 114 4.69 21.64 1.47
CA LYS A 114 5.47 20.85 2.43
C LYS A 114 5.27 21.30 3.86
N ILE A 115 4.88 20.41 4.76
CA ILE A 115 4.90 20.65 6.21
C ILE A 115 6.03 19.84 6.86
N GLU A 116 6.76 20.48 7.78
CA GLU A 116 7.78 19.87 8.65
C GLU A 116 7.40 20.06 10.14
N GLY A 117 6.91 19.02 10.77
CA GLY A 117 6.51 18.98 12.18
C GLY A 117 5.68 17.73 12.45
N ASP A 118 5.26 17.53 13.70
CA ASP A 118 4.33 16.45 14.01
C ASP A 118 2.95 16.81 13.47
N VAL A 119 2.32 15.86 12.76
CA VAL A 119 1.07 16.10 12.05
C VAL A 119 0.02 15.08 12.48
N ARG A 120 -1.13 15.57 12.93
CA ARG A 120 -2.33 14.79 13.24
C ARG A 120 -3.50 15.35 12.44
N ILE A 121 -4.06 14.56 11.53
CA ILE A 121 -5.20 14.95 10.72
C ILE A 121 -6.30 13.91 10.91
N ILE A 122 -7.48 14.37 11.31
CA ILE A 122 -8.66 13.53 11.50
C ILE A 122 -9.82 14.12 10.71
N THR A 123 -10.47 13.32 9.88
CA THR A 123 -11.72 13.70 9.21
C THR A 123 -12.78 12.62 9.35
N ALA A 124 -14.03 13.03 9.61
CA ALA A 124 -15.16 12.12 9.74
C ALA A 124 -15.75 11.69 8.40
N ASP A 125 -15.73 12.54 7.36
CA ASP A 125 -16.33 12.30 6.03
C ASP A 125 -15.68 13.26 5.03
N GLY A 126 -14.65 12.81 4.34
CA GLY A 126 -13.82 13.65 3.49
C GLY A 126 -12.42 13.08 3.23
N ASP A 127 -11.78 13.62 2.21
CA ASP A 127 -10.48 13.18 1.73
C ASP A 127 -9.35 13.95 2.40
N VAL A 128 -8.20 13.29 2.55
CA VAL A 128 -6.96 13.94 2.99
C VAL A 128 -5.95 13.87 1.86
N VAL A 129 -5.67 15.00 1.23
CA VAL A 129 -4.70 15.09 0.14
C VAL A 129 -3.52 15.94 0.58
N VAL A 130 -2.36 15.31 0.72
CA VAL A 130 -1.13 16.00 1.13
C VAL A 130 -0.08 15.88 0.03
N GLN A 131 0.66 16.96 -0.23
CA GLN A 131 1.81 16.88 -1.12
C GLN A 131 2.99 16.26 -0.38
N LYS A 132 3.45 16.91 0.69
CA LYS A 132 4.62 16.46 1.43
C LYS A 132 4.52 16.75 2.92
N VAL A 133 4.71 15.72 3.74
CA VAL A 133 4.69 15.84 5.19
C VAL A 133 5.93 15.18 5.78
N ARG A 134 6.60 15.88 6.69
CA ARG A 134 7.76 15.37 7.43
C ARG A 134 7.60 15.62 8.91
N GLY A 135 7.93 14.67 9.78
CA GLY A 135 7.79 14.84 11.23
C GLY A 135 8.52 13.79 12.04
N HIS A 136 8.36 13.77 13.36
CA HIS A 136 8.65 12.55 14.13
C HIS A 136 7.43 11.63 14.10
N THR A 137 6.24 12.20 14.25
CA THR A 137 4.98 11.45 14.21
C THR A 137 4.02 12.04 13.18
N ILE A 138 3.49 11.18 12.30
CA ILE A 138 2.42 11.51 11.36
C ILE A 138 1.25 10.56 11.60
N GLU A 139 0.10 11.10 11.96
CA GLU A 139 -1.14 10.37 12.18
C GLU A 139 -2.23 10.92 11.26
N ILE A 140 -2.80 10.07 10.41
CA ILE A 140 -3.89 10.47 9.50
C ILE A 140 -5.04 9.48 9.63
N GLN A 141 -6.22 9.97 9.99
CA GLN A 141 -7.42 9.17 10.14
C GLN A 141 -8.58 9.74 9.31
N ALA A 142 -9.26 8.87 8.57
CA ALA A 142 -10.42 9.25 7.78
C ALA A 142 -11.54 8.21 7.96
N PHE A 143 -12.60 8.60 8.66
CA PHE A 143 -13.66 7.69 9.13
C PHE A 143 -14.84 7.54 8.16
N GLY A 144 -14.92 8.32 7.10
CA GLY A 144 -16.08 8.30 6.19
C GLY A 144 -16.04 7.14 5.21
N GLN A 145 -17.20 6.79 4.65
CA GLN A 145 -17.27 5.79 3.59
C GLN A 145 -16.76 6.37 2.27
N GLY A 146 -15.83 5.67 1.63
CA GLY A 146 -15.24 6.10 0.37
C GLY A 146 -14.14 7.15 0.51
N ASN A 147 -13.74 7.49 1.73
CA ASN A 147 -12.67 8.46 1.96
C ASN A 147 -11.33 7.95 1.40
N SER A 148 -10.54 8.89 0.93
CA SER A 148 -9.21 8.65 0.42
C SER A 148 -8.17 9.49 1.17
N ILE A 149 -7.03 8.87 1.43
CA ILE A 149 -5.83 9.53 1.93
C ILE A 149 -4.79 9.41 0.81
N ALA A 150 -4.36 10.55 0.29
CA ALA A 150 -3.43 10.63 -0.83
C ALA A 150 -2.21 11.49 -0.48
N ALA A 151 -1.03 10.87 -0.46
CA ALA A 151 0.26 11.55 -0.40
C ALA A 151 0.89 11.61 -1.80
N THR A 152 0.84 12.77 -2.44
CA THR A 152 1.23 12.94 -3.84
C THR A 152 2.75 13.02 -4.06
N ASP A 153 3.55 13.37 -3.04
CA ASP A 153 5.02 13.27 -3.08
C ASP A 153 5.61 12.35 -2.00
N LEU A 154 5.59 12.77 -0.73
CA LEU A 154 6.35 12.10 0.32
C LEU A 154 5.71 12.23 1.71
N LEU A 155 5.59 11.10 2.41
CA LEU A 155 5.43 11.04 3.86
C LEU A 155 6.75 10.56 4.47
N GLU A 156 7.33 11.33 5.39
CA GLU A 156 8.62 11.01 6.01
C GLU A 156 8.58 11.24 7.53
N ALA A 157 8.61 10.19 8.33
CA ALA A 157 8.65 10.34 9.79
C ALA A 157 9.35 9.19 10.50
N GLU A 158 9.51 9.28 11.82
CA GLU A 158 9.92 8.11 12.60
C GLU A 158 8.76 7.10 12.66
N SER A 159 7.55 7.59 12.95
CA SER A 159 6.33 6.78 13.01
C SER A 159 5.24 7.40 12.15
N ILE A 160 4.64 6.58 11.27
CA ILE A 160 3.50 6.98 10.42
C ILE A 160 2.36 5.99 10.67
N THR A 161 1.20 6.50 11.09
CA THR A 161 -0.02 5.72 11.27
C THR A 161 -1.13 6.26 10.38
N VAL A 162 -1.72 5.37 9.58
CA VAL A 162 -2.85 5.68 8.70
C VAL A 162 -4.02 4.78 9.07
N ASN A 163 -5.17 5.36 9.42
CA ASN A 163 -6.36 4.62 9.77
C ASN A 163 -7.56 5.01 8.89
N LEU A 164 -8.09 4.03 8.18
CA LEU A 164 -9.28 4.10 7.34
C LEU A 164 -10.24 2.99 7.78
N PRO A 165 -10.95 3.13 8.92
CA PRO A 165 -11.72 2.03 9.50
C PRO A 165 -12.94 1.63 8.64
N ASN A 166 -13.44 2.55 7.82
CA ASN A 166 -14.45 2.24 6.81
C ASN A 166 -13.78 1.99 5.46
N PRO A 167 -14.47 1.32 4.50
CA PRO A 167 -13.93 1.13 3.17
C PRO A 167 -13.50 2.46 2.57
N GLY A 168 -12.20 2.60 2.40
CA GLY A 168 -11.55 3.81 1.94
C GLY A 168 -10.35 3.46 1.08
N ARG A 169 -9.47 4.43 0.88
CA ARG A 169 -8.32 4.25 0.00
C ARG A 169 -7.08 4.98 0.51
N LEU A 170 -5.94 4.30 0.49
CA LEU A 170 -4.64 4.90 0.72
C LEU A 170 -3.83 4.91 -0.57
N ARG A 171 -3.38 6.10 -0.97
CA ARG A 171 -2.40 6.29 -2.04
C ARG A 171 -1.19 7.03 -1.49
N ALA A 172 0.01 6.50 -1.71
CA ALA A 172 1.24 7.23 -1.39
C ALA A 172 2.31 7.05 -2.46
N MET A 173 2.86 8.15 -2.99
CA MET A 173 3.97 8.07 -3.93
C MET A 173 5.24 7.57 -3.25
N LYS A 174 5.59 8.13 -2.08
CA LYS A 174 6.75 7.69 -1.29
C LYS A 174 6.43 7.72 0.20
N ILE A 175 6.87 6.69 0.91
CA ILE A 175 6.82 6.62 2.38
C ILE A 175 8.22 6.30 2.87
N HIS A 176 8.76 7.14 3.75
CA HIS A 176 10.02 6.93 4.46
C HIS A 176 9.70 6.87 5.96
N ALA A 177 9.85 5.72 6.59
CA ALA A 177 9.52 5.57 8.01
C ALA A 177 10.50 4.70 8.78
N ASN A 178 10.59 4.85 10.09
CA ASN A 178 11.13 3.76 10.91
C ASN A 178 10.04 2.70 11.15
N SER A 179 8.83 3.16 11.51
CA SER A 179 7.64 2.33 11.64
C SER A 179 6.50 2.91 10.80
N PHE A 180 5.85 2.06 10.00
CA PHE A 180 4.67 2.42 9.23
C PHE A 180 3.54 1.45 9.53
N GLU A 181 2.37 1.97 9.88
CA GLU A 181 1.16 1.18 10.10
C GLU A 181 0.01 1.75 9.27
N ALA A 182 -0.63 0.89 8.49
CA ALA A 182 -1.86 1.21 7.77
C ALA A 182 -2.94 0.20 8.10
N GLN A 183 -4.06 0.67 8.64
CA GLN A 183 -5.27 -0.13 8.86
C GLN A 183 -6.36 0.37 7.92
N ILE A 184 -6.84 -0.50 7.02
CA ILE A 184 -7.85 -0.16 6.01
C ILE A 184 -9.00 -1.16 6.05
N GLY A 185 -10.18 -0.65 6.36
CA GLY A 185 -11.43 -1.37 6.57
C GLY A 185 -11.54 -2.04 7.94
N GLU A 186 -12.78 -2.32 8.32
CA GLU A 186 -13.17 -3.11 9.48
C GLU A 186 -14.03 -4.30 9.03
N ASP A 187 -14.10 -5.34 9.85
CA ASP A 187 -14.92 -6.56 9.64
C ASP A 187 -16.45 -6.31 9.71
N ARG A 188 -16.89 -5.06 9.52
CA ARG A 188 -18.31 -4.73 9.49
C ARG A 188 -18.83 -5.00 8.08
N ALA A 189 -19.64 -6.05 7.98
CA ALA A 189 -20.38 -6.44 6.77
C ALA A 189 -21.46 -5.41 6.38
N GLN A 190 -21.06 -4.17 6.11
CA GLN A 190 -21.90 -3.22 5.41
C GLN A 190 -21.63 -3.37 3.92
N GLU A 191 -22.67 -3.72 3.17
CA GLU A 191 -22.71 -3.64 1.71
C GLU A 191 -22.59 -2.16 1.33
N SER A 192 -21.37 -1.65 1.28
CA SER A 192 -21.10 -0.24 0.98
C SER A 192 -21.16 -0.01 -0.53
N GLU A 193 -21.89 1.06 -0.89
CA GLU A 193 -21.96 1.64 -2.22
C GLU A 193 -20.60 2.18 -2.69
N GLN A 194 -20.56 2.60 -3.96
CA GLN A 194 -19.37 2.86 -4.78
C GLN A 194 -18.21 3.58 -4.06
N LEU A 195 -17.12 2.85 -3.78
CA LEU A 195 -15.80 3.44 -3.50
C LEU A 195 -15.42 4.42 -4.62
N THR A 196 -14.93 5.59 -4.24
CA THR A 196 -14.42 6.64 -5.15
C THR A 196 -13.42 6.04 -6.14
N THR A 197 -13.68 6.18 -7.44
CA THR A 197 -12.82 5.68 -8.53
C THR A 197 -11.70 6.64 -8.89
N GLU A 198 -11.44 7.63 -8.05
CA GLU A 198 -10.44 8.64 -8.33
C GLU A 198 -9.04 8.01 -8.36
N ILE A 199 -8.39 8.19 -9.51
CA ILE A 199 -7.04 7.77 -9.80
C ILE A 199 -6.15 8.98 -9.58
N PHE A 200 -5.21 8.88 -8.65
CA PHE A 200 -4.30 9.95 -8.25
C PHE A 200 -3.02 9.87 -9.08
N GLY A 201 -3.16 10.13 -10.38
CA GLY A 201 -2.06 10.20 -11.35
C GLY A 201 -1.77 8.91 -12.13
N ASP A 202 -0.87 9.00 -13.10
CA ASP A 202 -0.66 7.94 -14.11
C ASP A 202 -0.11 6.60 -13.57
N ASP A 203 0.54 6.61 -12.40
CA ASP A 203 1.10 5.38 -11.77
C ASP A 203 0.09 4.67 -10.86
N ASP A 204 -1.08 5.25 -10.63
CA ASP A 204 -2.10 4.72 -9.74
C ASP A 204 -2.94 3.65 -10.46
N THR A 205 -2.97 2.43 -9.92
CA THR A 205 -3.74 1.32 -10.51
C THR A 205 -5.15 1.19 -9.93
N GLY A 206 -5.54 2.09 -9.03
CA GLY A 206 -6.79 2.05 -8.30
C GLY A 206 -6.83 0.98 -7.21
N ALA A 207 -5.68 0.50 -6.73
CA ALA A 207 -5.65 -0.42 -5.58
C ALA A 207 -6.14 0.30 -4.31
N VAL A 208 -6.70 -0.46 -3.36
CA VAL A 208 -7.20 0.08 -2.08
C VAL A 208 -6.05 0.67 -1.26
N CYS A 209 -4.92 -0.02 -1.21
CA CYS A 209 -3.64 0.52 -0.74
C CYS A 209 -2.65 0.51 -1.91
N ASP A 210 -2.27 1.67 -2.43
CA ASP A 210 -1.32 1.82 -3.54
C ASP A 210 -0.10 2.66 -3.13
N ILE A 211 1.04 2.00 -2.90
CA ILE A 211 2.30 2.62 -2.50
C ILE A 211 3.33 2.44 -3.61
N SER A 212 3.81 3.54 -4.19
CA SER A 212 4.79 3.45 -5.29
C SER A 212 6.20 3.13 -4.79
N SER A 213 6.59 3.62 -3.61
CA SER A 213 7.89 3.31 -2.99
C SER A 213 7.81 3.39 -1.47
N LEU A 214 8.16 2.30 -0.80
CA LEU A 214 8.15 2.19 0.66
C LEU A 214 9.58 1.95 1.18
N TYR A 215 10.09 2.86 1.98
CA TYR A 215 11.42 2.76 2.61
C TYR A 215 11.23 2.71 4.11
N VAL A 216 11.44 1.54 4.70
CA VAL A 216 11.37 1.35 6.15
C VAL A 216 12.66 0.80 6.74
N THR A 217 13.07 1.35 7.88
CA THR A 217 14.24 0.86 8.62
C THR A 217 13.89 -0.15 9.71
N GLY A 218 12.69 -0.04 10.28
CA GLY A 218 12.10 -1.03 11.17
C GLY A 218 11.10 -1.90 10.40
N GLU A 219 9.82 -1.74 10.71
CA GLU A 219 8.73 -2.57 10.22
C GLU A 219 7.62 -1.74 9.57
N ALA A 220 7.05 -2.26 8.49
CA ALA A 220 5.82 -1.75 7.90
C ALA A 220 4.71 -2.79 8.03
N LEU A 221 3.58 -2.43 8.65
CA LEU A 221 2.40 -3.26 8.78
C LEU A 221 1.25 -2.68 7.94
N ILE A 222 0.72 -3.47 7.02
CA ILE A 222 -0.43 -3.11 6.19
C ILE A 222 -1.53 -4.13 6.42
N ASN A 223 -2.54 -3.73 7.20
CA ASN A 223 -3.72 -4.54 7.51
C ASN A 223 -4.89 -4.07 6.68
N LEU A 224 -5.45 -4.98 5.88
CA LEU A 224 -6.54 -4.67 4.99
C LEU A 224 -7.67 -5.70 5.08
N ILE A 225 -8.82 -5.24 5.55
CA ILE A 225 -10.05 -6.02 5.62
C ILE A 225 -11.02 -5.38 4.62
N SER A 226 -11.27 -6.05 3.50
CA SER A 226 -12.18 -5.50 2.49
C SER A 226 -13.07 -6.59 1.92
N SER A 227 -14.35 -6.29 1.83
CA SER A 227 -15.35 -7.10 1.13
C SER A 227 -15.46 -6.74 -0.35
N HIS A 228 -14.70 -5.76 -0.84
CA HIS A 228 -14.86 -5.25 -2.20
C HIS A 228 -14.12 -6.11 -3.24
N GLU A 229 -14.89 -6.84 -4.05
CA GLU A 229 -14.39 -7.73 -5.10
C GLU A 229 -13.82 -7.01 -6.34
N LYS A 230 -13.92 -5.67 -6.42
CA LYS A 230 -13.67 -4.92 -7.67
C LYS A 230 -12.25 -4.39 -7.84
N ARG A 231 -11.42 -4.38 -6.79
CA ARG A 231 -10.09 -3.75 -6.80
C ARG A 231 -9.01 -4.70 -6.32
N GLN A 232 -7.79 -4.44 -6.76
CA GLN A 232 -6.61 -4.94 -6.09
C GLN A 232 -6.57 -4.39 -4.67
N ALA A 233 -6.27 -5.24 -3.69
CA ALA A 233 -6.24 -4.84 -2.29
C ALA A 233 -5.00 -3.99 -2.01
N VAL A 234 -3.83 -4.59 -2.21
CA VAL A 234 -2.55 -3.97 -1.88
C VAL A 234 -1.64 -4.02 -3.10
N ARG A 235 -1.06 -2.87 -3.43
CA ARG A 235 0.02 -2.73 -4.39
C ARG A 235 1.14 -1.95 -3.74
N VAL A 236 2.28 -2.61 -3.54
CA VAL A 236 3.54 -1.96 -3.21
C VAL A 236 4.48 -2.19 -4.39
N LYS A 237 4.85 -1.14 -5.12
CA LYS A 237 5.59 -1.29 -6.39
C LYS A 237 7.08 -1.54 -6.20
N SER A 238 7.64 -1.03 -5.11
CA SER A 238 8.99 -1.23 -4.61
C SER A 238 9.01 -1.01 -3.10
N ASN A 239 9.70 -1.87 -2.37
CA ASN A 239 9.97 -1.65 -0.96
C ASN A 239 11.44 -1.92 -0.61
N HIS A 240 11.90 -1.22 0.41
CA HIS A 240 13.18 -1.43 1.09
C HIS A 240 12.89 -1.60 2.58
N GLY A 241 13.42 -2.67 3.19
CA GLY A 241 13.13 -3.06 4.58
C GLY A 241 12.09 -4.17 4.70
N HIS A 242 11.63 -4.44 5.92
CA HIS A 242 10.67 -5.51 6.22
C HIS A 242 9.22 -5.01 6.12
N VAL A 243 8.37 -5.73 5.39
CA VAL A 243 6.96 -5.36 5.19
C VAL A 243 6.06 -6.55 5.44
N VAL A 244 5.10 -6.38 6.35
CA VAL A 244 4.03 -7.33 6.66
C VAL A 244 2.73 -6.83 6.03
N VAL A 245 2.07 -7.69 5.27
CA VAL A 245 0.78 -7.42 4.63
C VAL A 245 -0.21 -8.49 5.02
N GLU A 246 -1.28 -8.10 5.71
CA GLU A 246 -2.43 -8.95 5.97
C GLU A 246 -3.62 -8.48 5.14
N ALA A 247 -4.14 -9.35 4.28
CA ALA A 247 -5.30 -9.08 3.45
C ALA A 247 -6.39 -10.13 3.66
N VAL A 248 -7.59 -9.70 4.02
CA VAL A 248 -8.75 -10.58 4.27
C VAL A 248 -9.89 -10.28 3.31
N GLY A 249 -10.44 -11.33 2.69
CA GLY A 249 -11.77 -11.29 2.05
C GLY A 249 -11.83 -10.90 0.58
N ILE A 250 -10.71 -10.92 -0.17
CA ILE A 250 -10.63 -10.20 -1.44
C ILE A 250 -10.23 -11.13 -2.59
N GLN A 251 -11.18 -11.38 -3.49
CA GLN A 251 -10.87 -11.78 -4.86
C GLN A 251 -10.90 -10.52 -5.73
N SER A 252 -9.73 -10.09 -6.20
CA SER A 252 -9.67 -9.00 -7.19
C SER A 252 -10.31 -9.44 -8.50
N SER A 253 -11.30 -8.70 -8.98
CA SER A 253 -11.81 -8.79 -10.35
C SER A 253 -11.24 -7.70 -11.27
N ALA A 254 -10.37 -6.84 -10.74
CA ALA A 254 -9.70 -5.79 -11.49
C ALA A 254 -8.82 -6.41 -12.58
N LYS A 255 -8.86 -5.85 -13.79
CA LYS A 255 -8.03 -6.30 -14.91
C LYS A 255 -6.96 -5.28 -15.22
N ASN A 256 -5.77 -5.77 -15.54
CA ASN A 256 -4.71 -4.95 -16.10
C ASN A 256 -5.16 -4.47 -17.49
N TYR A 257 -5.21 -3.16 -17.70
CA TYR A 257 -5.69 -2.57 -18.96
C TYR A 257 -4.81 -2.88 -20.17
N ILE A 258 -3.53 -3.24 -19.96
CA ILE A 258 -2.57 -3.57 -21.02
C ILE A 258 -2.62 -5.06 -21.38
N THR A 259 -2.61 -5.94 -20.37
CA THR A 259 -2.53 -7.39 -20.58
C THR A 259 -3.91 -8.06 -20.62
N GLY A 260 -4.94 -7.43 -20.06
CA GLY A 260 -6.27 -8.00 -19.87
C GLY A 260 -6.35 -9.05 -18.76
N GLU A 261 -5.22 -9.38 -18.12
CA GLU A 261 -5.13 -10.34 -17.04
C GLU A 261 -5.73 -9.77 -15.75
N THR A 262 -6.29 -10.64 -14.91
CA THR A 262 -6.79 -10.21 -13.60
C THR A 262 -5.60 -9.86 -12.71
N LEU A 263 -5.64 -8.67 -12.11
CA LEU A 263 -4.62 -8.20 -11.17
C LEU A 263 -4.70 -9.04 -9.89
N PRO A 264 -3.53 -9.37 -9.29
CA PRO A 264 -3.53 -10.10 -8.05
C PRO A 264 -4.12 -9.28 -6.90
N THR A 265 -4.67 -9.94 -5.89
CA THR A 265 -5.17 -9.26 -4.69
C THR A 265 -4.06 -8.50 -3.98
N VAL A 266 -2.90 -9.13 -3.76
CA VAL A 266 -1.70 -8.48 -3.24
C VAL A 266 -0.58 -8.53 -4.28
N TYR A 267 0.00 -7.37 -4.55
CA TYR A 267 1.17 -7.21 -5.40
C TYR A 267 2.31 -6.55 -4.64
N MET A 268 3.40 -7.28 -4.46
CA MET A 268 4.66 -6.79 -3.90
C MET A 268 5.73 -6.79 -5.00
N GLY A 269 5.92 -5.66 -5.64
CA GLY A 269 6.94 -5.47 -6.66
C GLY A 269 8.26 -5.02 -6.05
N GLY A 270 9.39 -5.52 -6.58
CA GLY A 270 10.72 -4.97 -6.29
C GLY A 270 11.06 -4.94 -4.79
N VAL A 271 10.88 -6.07 -4.13
CA VAL A 271 11.20 -6.27 -2.71
C VAL A 271 12.72 -6.26 -2.55
N ASN A 272 13.23 -5.33 -1.74
CA ASN A 272 14.64 -5.22 -1.34
C ASN A 272 14.74 -5.33 0.18
N GLY A 273 14.67 -6.54 0.70
CA GLY A 273 14.56 -6.77 2.14
C GLY A 273 13.90 -8.12 2.43
N SER A 274 12.90 -8.13 3.30
CA SER A 274 12.04 -9.31 3.52
C SER A 274 10.58 -8.88 3.52
N CYS A 275 9.67 -9.84 3.34
CA CYS A 275 8.25 -9.56 3.47
C CYS A 275 7.49 -10.76 4.01
N GLU A 276 6.39 -10.46 4.69
CA GLU A 276 5.38 -11.43 5.09
C GLU A 276 4.06 -11.03 4.47
N VAL A 277 3.43 -11.95 3.74
CA VAL A 277 2.15 -11.69 3.07
C VAL A 277 1.18 -12.79 3.44
N PHE A 278 0.11 -12.41 4.14
CA PHE A 278 -0.95 -13.31 4.57
C PHE A 278 -2.25 -12.94 3.86
N ILE A 279 -2.76 -13.83 3.01
CA ILE A 279 -4.04 -13.66 2.32
C ILE A 279 -5.04 -14.68 2.85
N ARG A 280 -6.02 -14.19 3.61
CA ARG A 280 -7.12 -15.00 4.14
C ARG A 280 -8.37 -14.81 3.28
N GLY A 281 -9.07 -15.91 2.98
CA GLY A 281 -10.28 -15.83 2.18
C GLY A 281 -11.16 -17.07 2.32
N ASP A 282 -12.42 -16.93 1.91
CA ASP A 282 -13.37 -18.02 1.91
C ASP A 282 -13.20 -18.87 0.64
N ALA A 283 -12.60 -20.05 0.79
CA ALA A 283 -12.41 -21.00 -0.31
C ALA A 283 -13.74 -21.42 -0.97
N SER A 284 -14.87 -21.35 -0.25
CA SER A 284 -16.18 -21.74 -0.79
C SER A 284 -16.71 -20.79 -1.87
N LYS A 285 -16.25 -19.54 -1.87
CA LYS A 285 -16.65 -18.51 -2.86
C LYS A 285 -15.86 -18.58 -4.17
N GLN A 286 -14.88 -19.48 -4.26
CA GLN A 286 -14.03 -19.56 -5.45
C GLN A 286 -14.70 -20.33 -6.58
N ASN A 287 -15.17 -19.61 -7.60
CA ASN A 287 -15.71 -20.18 -8.83
C ASN A 287 -14.60 -20.70 -9.77
N GLY A 288 -13.82 -21.72 -9.36
CA GLY A 288 -12.93 -22.52 -10.22
C GLY A 288 -11.95 -21.76 -11.13
N SER A 289 -11.82 -20.44 -11.00
CA SER A 289 -11.09 -19.59 -11.91
C SER A 289 -9.62 -19.60 -11.52
N LYS A 290 -8.73 -19.70 -12.51
CA LYS A 290 -7.29 -19.59 -12.28
C LYS A 290 -6.91 -18.13 -12.07
N TRP A 291 -7.25 -17.58 -10.91
CA TRP A 291 -6.85 -16.23 -10.52
C TRP A 291 -5.64 -16.27 -9.60
N THR A 292 -4.83 -15.22 -9.64
CA THR A 292 -3.64 -15.08 -8.79
C THR A 292 -4.01 -14.23 -7.58
N SER A 293 -3.82 -14.75 -6.36
CA SER A 293 -4.06 -13.99 -5.14
C SER A 293 -2.87 -13.15 -4.76
N CYS A 294 -1.68 -13.72 -4.81
CA CYS A 294 -0.44 -13.04 -4.44
C CYS A 294 0.55 -13.08 -5.59
N GLN A 295 1.17 -11.93 -5.87
CA GLN A 295 2.35 -11.86 -6.71
C GLN A 295 3.46 -11.08 -6.01
N VAL A 296 4.61 -11.72 -5.83
CA VAL A 296 5.79 -11.12 -5.19
C VAL A 296 6.98 -11.16 -6.15
N HIS A 297 7.72 -10.06 -6.22
CA HIS A 297 8.98 -9.96 -6.96
C HIS A 297 10.11 -9.52 -6.04
N PHE A 298 11.05 -10.41 -5.76
CA PHE A 298 12.25 -10.12 -4.99
C PHE A 298 13.36 -9.61 -5.89
N ASP A 299 13.76 -8.36 -5.71
CA ASP A 299 14.98 -7.79 -6.31
C ASP A 299 16.21 -8.18 -5.48
N SER A 300 16.08 -8.14 -4.15
CA SER A 300 17.08 -8.61 -3.19
C SER A 300 16.41 -9.08 -1.90
N ILE A 301 17.04 -10.06 -1.22
CA ILE A 301 16.55 -10.56 0.06
C ILE A 301 17.58 -10.25 1.14
N SER A 302 17.13 -9.74 2.28
CA SER A 302 18.01 -9.47 3.43
C SER A 302 18.69 -10.76 3.87
N PRO A 303 20.02 -10.78 4.10
CA PRO A 303 20.70 -11.95 4.64
C PRO A 303 20.06 -12.40 5.95
N GLN A 304 20.01 -13.71 6.19
CA GLN A 304 19.45 -14.31 7.42
C GLN A 304 17.97 -13.95 7.69
N SER A 305 17.26 -13.40 6.71
CA SER A 305 15.84 -13.12 6.85
C SER A 305 14.99 -14.30 6.39
N VAL A 306 13.79 -14.38 6.96
CA VAL A 306 12.72 -15.24 6.48
C VAL A 306 11.70 -14.34 5.78
N SER A 307 11.26 -14.75 4.59
CA SER A 307 10.12 -14.14 3.92
C SER A 307 9.02 -15.18 3.78
N VAL A 308 7.79 -14.80 4.13
CA VAL A 308 6.64 -15.70 4.16
C VAL A 308 5.58 -15.20 3.18
N VAL A 309 5.07 -16.09 2.34
CA VAL A 309 3.93 -15.82 1.49
C VAL A 309 2.91 -16.93 1.71
N GLN A 310 1.85 -16.62 2.44
CA GLN A 310 0.75 -17.53 2.74
C GLN A 310 -0.54 -17.04 2.11
N ALA A 311 -1.15 -17.90 1.29
CA ALA A 311 -2.45 -17.61 0.69
C ALA A 311 -3.42 -18.78 0.85
N ASP A 312 -4.47 -18.57 1.64
CA ASP A 312 -5.55 -19.54 1.83
C ASP A 312 -6.43 -19.68 0.58
N VAL A 313 -6.28 -18.78 -0.38
CA VAL A 313 -7.09 -18.67 -1.59
C VAL A 313 -6.26 -18.24 -2.80
N GLY A 314 -6.66 -18.67 -4.00
CA GLY A 314 -6.02 -18.26 -5.27
C GLY A 314 -4.57 -18.73 -5.46
N ASN A 315 -4.03 -18.52 -6.65
CA ASN A 315 -2.66 -18.92 -7.00
C ASN A 315 -1.63 -17.93 -6.44
N VAL A 316 -0.44 -18.42 -6.09
CA VAL A 316 0.69 -17.60 -5.68
C VAL A 316 1.76 -17.60 -6.76
N THR A 317 2.24 -16.42 -7.16
CA THR A 317 3.36 -16.28 -8.10
C THR A 317 4.52 -15.57 -7.42
N VAL A 318 5.63 -16.26 -7.26
CA VAL A 318 6.88 -15.70 -6.76
C VAL A 318 7.87 -15.58 -7.90
N THR A 319 8.42 -14.39 -8.04
CA THR A 319 9.50 -14.13 -8.99
C THR A 319 10.71 -13.61 -8.24
N VAL A 320 11.87 -14.10 -8.63
CA VAL A 320 13.12 -13.79 -7.94
C VAL A 320 14.10 -13.25 -8.98
N ASP A 321 14.78 -12.15 -8.69
CA ASP A 321 15.84 -11.67 -9.57
C ASP A 321 16.94 -12.73 -9.67
N ARG A 322 17.55 -12.88 -10.84
CA ARG A 322 18.52 -13.94 -11.13
C ARG A 322 19.73 -13.95 -10.19
N LYS A 323 19.98 -12.83 -9.51
CA LYS A 323 21.10 -12.65 -8.58
C LYS A 323 20.81 -13.13 -7.17
N VAL A 324 19.55 -13.29 -6.83
CA VAL A 324 19.14 -13.64 -5.47
C VAL A 324 19.36 -15.13 -5.25
N GLU A 325 20.13 -15.42 -4.20
CA GLU A 325 20.30 -16.77 -3.67
C GLU A 325 19.43 -16.90 -2.42
N THR A 326 18.62 -17.95 -2.36
CA THR A 326 17.68 -18.17 -1.25
C THR A 326 17.36 -19.65 -1.15
N ASP A 327 17.18 -20.13 0.08
CA ASP A 327 16.50 -21.38 0.31
C ASP A 327 15.00 -21.17 0.09
N LEU A 328 14.32 -22.19 -0.42
CA LEU A 328 12.93 -22.09 -0.86
C LEU A 328 12.17 -23.34 -0.41
N ARG A 329 11.18 -23.14 0.46
CA ARG A 329 10.26 -24.20 0.88
C ARG A 329 8.84 -23.83 0.42
N MET A 330 8.19 -24.77 -0.27
CA MET A 330 6.89 -24.56 -0.88
C MET A 330 5.93 -25.65 -0.46
N LEU A 331 4.73 -25.26 -0.03
CA LEU A 331 3.64 -26.19 0.30
C LEU A 331 2.34 -25.75 -0.40
N ALA A 332 1.89 -26.55 -1.35
CA ALA A 332 0.58 -26.39 -1.95
C ALA A 332 -0.40 -27.39 -1.32
N SER A 333 -1.45 -26.90 -0.65
CA SER A 333 -2.42 -27.76 0.04
C SER A 333 -3.77 -27.06 0.18
N SER A 334 -4.88 -27.77 -0.05
CA SER A 334 -6.23 -27.18 0.13
C SER A 334 -6.55 -26.65 1.54
N LYS A 335 -5.70 -26.94 2.55
CA LYS A 335 -5.86 -26.53 3.96
C LYS A 335 -4.67 -25.71 4.48
N VAL A 336 -4.20 -24.74 3.70
CA VAL A 336 -3.07 -23.89 4.10
C VAL A 336 -3.27 -23.18 5.44
N SER A 337 -4.49 -22.78 5.78
CA SER A 337 -4.76 -22.09 7.06
C SER A 337 -4.48 -22.92 8.31
N ALA A 338 -4.33 -24.24 8.18
CA ALA A 338 -3.96 -25.15 9.27
C ALA A 338 -2.45 -25.47 9.31
N VAL A 339 -1.68 -24.94 8.36
CA VAL A 339 -0.21 -25.09 8.33
C VAL A 339 0.38 -24.18 9.39
N ASP A 340 1.13 -24.79 10.30
CA ASP A 340 1.97 -24.07 11.24
C ASP A 340 3.24 -23.61 10.51
N ILE A 341 3.32 -22.31 10.22
CA ILE A 341 4.46 -21.71 9.52
C ILE A 341 5.74 -21.85 10.35
N ASP A 342 5.66 -21.83 11.68
CA ASP A 342 6.83 -21.97 12.54
C ASP A 342 7.52 -23.32 12.32
N ALA A 343 6.72 -24.38 12.12
CA ALA A 343 7.24 -25.70 11.76
C ALA A 343 7.98 -25.71 10.41
N LEU A 344 7.60 -24.83 9.47
CA LEU A 344 8.27 -24.65 8.18
C LEU A 344 9.50 -23.74 8.28
N VAL A 345 9.66 -22.96 9.35
CA VAL A 345 10.84 -22.11 9.59
C VAL A 345 11.95 -22.91 10.24
N GLU A 346 11.62 -23.85 11.11
CA GLU A 346 12.62 -24.64 11.86
C GLU A 346 13.69 -25.27 10.92
N GLU A 347 14.96 -25.13 11.30
CA GLU A 347 16.09 -25.66 10.53
C GLU A 347 16.26 -27.16 10.74
N ASP A 348 16.60 -27.88 9.67
CA ASP A 348 16.95 -29.29 9.75
C ASP A 348 18.26 -29.48 10.53
N THR A 349 18.17 -29.60 11.85
CA THR A 349 19.29 -30.08 12.65
C THR A 349 19.47 -31.57 12.37
N ASN A 350 20.30 -31.85 11.36
CA ASN A 350 20.89 -33.09 10.85
C ASN A 350 20.17 -34.45 10.88
N ASP A 351 19.18 -34.75 11.71
CA ASP A 351 18.51 -36.07 11.72
C ASP A 351 17.06 -36.08 12.27
N GLY A 352 16.59 -35.03 12.97
CA GLY A 352 15.31 -35.08 13.71
C GLY A 352 14.13 -34.34 13.08
N LEU A 353 14.38 -33.16 12.51
CA LEU A 353 13.32 -32.19 12.20
C LEU A 353 12.41 -32.64 11.05
N SER A 354 13.00 -33.37 10.09
CA SER A 354 12.27 -34.01 8.99
C SER A 354 11.13 -34.91 9.48
N SER A 355 11.24 -35.52 10.67
CA SER A 355 10.19 -36.42 11.19
C SER A 355 8.99 -35.67 11.77
N ASP A 356 9.20 -34.56 12.49
CA ASP A 356 8.10 -33.77 13.07
C ASP A 356 7.36 -32.97 12.01
N LEU A 357 8.11 -32.32 11.09
CA LEU A 357 7.51 -31.62 9.96
C LEU A 357 6.70 -32.59 9.08
N LYS A 358 7.23 -33.78 8.79
CA LYS A 358 6.47 -34.84 8.10
C LYS A 358 5.20 -35.21 8.85
N GLY A 359 5.28 -35.40 10.18
CA GLY A 359 4.12 -35.71 11.01
C GLY A 359 3.02 -34.67 10.87
N ARG A 360 3.37 -33.38 10.99
CA ARG A 360 2.42 -32.26 10.87
C ARG A 360 1.81 -32.15 9.47
N ILE A 361 2.62 -32.24 8.41
CA ILE A 361 2.12 -32.19 7.03
C ILE A 361 1.22 -33.40 6.73
N LEU A 362 1.56 -34.61 7.19
CA LEU A 362 0.75 -35.82 6.99
C LEU A 362 -0.62 -35.73 7.69
N VAL A 363 -0.70 -35.06 8.84
CA VAL A 363 -1.99 -34.83 9.52
C VAL A 363 -2.91 -33.95 8.68
N LEU A 364 -2.36 -32.93 8.01
CA LEU A 364 -3.12 -32.08 7.08
C LEU A 364 -3.59 -32.88 5.86
N ASP A 365 -2.73 -33.75 5.35
CA ASP A 365 -2.92 -34.47 4.12
C ASP A 365 -4.03 -35.56 4.18
N ASN A 366 -4.16 -36.28 5.30
CA ASN A 366 -5.11 -37.39 5.45
C ASN A 366 -6.60 -37.01 5.45
N SER A 367 -6.92 -35.74 5.22
CA SER A 367 -8.24 -35.17 5.55
C SER A 367 -9.15 -34.91 4.34
N VAL A 368 -8.76 -35.32 3.12
CA VAL A 368 -9.53 -35.12 1.87
C VAL A 368 -9.35 -36.31 0.92
N ALA A 369 -10.36 -36.60 0.08
CA ALA A 369 -10.34 -37.67 -0.92
C ALA A 369 -10.18 -37.10 -2.35
N ALA A 370 -9.14 -36.29 -2.61
CA ALA A 370 -8.91 -35.70 -3.93
C ALA A 370 -7.64 -36.28 -4.57
N GLY A 371 -7.67 -36.48 -5.89
CA GLY A 371 -6.52 -37.01 -6.62
C GLY A 371 -5.31 -36.06 -6.57
N VAL A 372 -4.11 -36.64 -6.54
CA VAL A 372 -2.82 -35.92 -6.56
C VAL A 372 -2.81 -34.91 -7.71
N ARG A 373 -2.77 -33.62 -7.39
CA ARG A 373 -2.59 -32.55 -8.38
C ARG A 373 -1.22 -31.92 -8.14
N LYS A 374 -0.35 -31.98 -9.15
CA LYS A 374 0.84 -31.12 -9.19
C LYS A 374 0.38 -29.67 -9.25
N ALA A 375 0.63 -28.94 -8.18
CA ALA A 375 0.22 -27.56 -7.96
C ALA A 375 1.42 -26.61 -7.93
N ILE A 376 2.64 -27.11 -7.68
CA ILE A 376 3.87 -26.32 -7.66
C ILE A 376 4.56 -26.39 -9.04
N ASN A 377 4.75 -25.22 -9.65
CA ASN A 377 5.32 -25.05 -10.98
C ASN A 377 6.61 -24.22 -10.92
N ILE A 378 7.75 -24.89 -11.06
CA ILE A 378 9.06 -24.23 -11.03
C ILE A 378 9.52 -23.98 -12.47
N LYS A 379 9.51 -22.70 -12.90
CA LYS A 379 9.90 -22.27 -14.25
C LYS A 379 11.26 -21.58 -14.24
N THR A 380 12.23 -22.19 -13.58
CA THR A 380 13.61 -21.71 -13.58
C THR A 380 14.59 -22.89 -13.55
N LYS A 381 15.74 -22.69 -14.21
CA LYS A 381 16.88 -23.63 -14.14
C LYS A 381 17.80 -23.36 -12.94
N ALA A 382 17.62 -22.21 -12.29
CA ALA A 382 18.38 -21.80 -11.12
C ALA A 382 18.02 -22.63 -9.87
N PHE A 383 16.83 -23.23 -9.86
CA PHE A 383 16.38 -24.07 -8.76
C PHE A 383 17.12 -25.41 -8.75
N THR A 384 17.51 -25.84 -7.56
CA THR A 384 18.00 -27.17 -7.27
C THR A 384 17.14 -27.74 -6.15
N GLU A 385 16.45 -28.85 -6.44
CA GLU A 385 15.57 -29.53 -5.48
C GLU A 385 16.39 -30.30 -4.45
N ARG A 386 15.97 -30.24 -3.19
CA ARG A 386 16.48 -31.09 -2.11
C ARG A 386 15.65 -32.35 -2.08
N GLU A 387 16.30 -33.52 -2.16
CA GLU A 387 15.59 -34.79 -2.06
C GLU A 387 15.02 -34.96 -0.65
N ILE A 388 13.69 -34.93 -0.52
CA ILE A 388 13.00 -35.21 0.73
C ILE A 388 11.96 -36.29 0.49
N ASP A 389 12.05 -37.37 1.25
CA ASP A 389 11.11 -38.48 1.21
C ASP A 389 9.82 -38.13 1.97
N ILE A 390 8.96 -37.30 1.38
CA ILE A 390 7.60 -37.02 1.87
C ILE A 390 6.61 -37.37 0.77
N SER A 391 5.88 -38.47 0.95
CA SER A 391 4.77 -38.82 0.08
C SER A 391 3.47 -38.26 0.65
N LEU A 392 2.89 -37.29 -0.04
CA LEU A 392 1.62 -36.65 0.28
C LEU A 392 0.58 -37.04 -0.79
N GLN A 393 -0.65 -37.30 -0.38
CA GLN A 393 -1.77 -37.71 -1.23
C GLN A 393 -2.54 -36.51 -1.82
N ASN A 394 -2.72 -35.46 -1.02
CA ASN A 394 -3.56 -34.30 -1.33
C ASN A 394 -2.78 -32.97 -1.39
N SER A 395 -1.51 -32.99 -1.00
CA SER A 395 -0.65 -31.82 -0.95
C SER A 395 0.63 -32.05 -1.76
N GLU A 396 1.32 -30.98 -2.13
CA GLU A 396 2.64 -31.05 -2.75
C GLU A 396 3.59 -30.19 -1.92
N TYR A 397 4.70 -30.79 -1.50
CA TYR A 397 5.76 -30.11 -0.77
C TYR A 397 7.05 -30.21 -1.56
N ILE A 398 7.74 -29.09 -1.73
CA ILE A 398 9.04 -29.02 -2.40
C ILE A 398 9.96 -28.15 -1.54
N ASP A 399 11.16 -28.67 -1.29
CA ASP A 399 12.27 -27.94 -0.66
C ASP A 399 13.45 -27.89 -1.64
N GLY A 400 14.24 -26.84 -1.55
CA GLY A 400 15.41 -26.65 -2.38
C GLY A 400 15.97 -25.26 -2.21
N TRP A 401 16.77 -24.85 -3.19
CA TRP A 401 17.37 -23.53 -3.18
C TRP A 401 17.48 -22.97 -4.59
N LEU A 402 17.49 -21.64 -4.66
CA LEU A 402 17.80 -20.87 -5.86
C LEU A 402 19.25 -20.42 -5.79
N GLU A 403 19.99 -20.68 -6.87
CA GLU A 403 21.37 -20.24 -7.05
C GLU A 403 21.52 -19.44 -8.33
N ASN A 404 22.38 -18.42 -8.30
CA ASN A 404 22.71 -17.66 -9.49
C ASN A 404 23.53 -18.52 -10.47
N LYS A 405 22.83 -19.17 -11.42
CA LYS A 405 23.44 -19.93 -12.52
C LYS A 405 23.63 -19.09 -13.80
N SER A 406 23.42 -17.78 -13.74
CA SER A 406 23.50 -16.91 -14.91
C SER A 406 24.96 -16.57 -15.26
N GLU A 407 25.45 -17.06 -16.40
CA GLU A 407 26.70 -16.57 -17.01
C GLU A 407 26.56 -15.15 -17.58
N GLU A 408 25.33 -14.63 -17.70
CA GLU A 408 25.08 -13.29 -18.22
C GLU A 408 25.61 -12.24 -17.23
N PRO A 409 26.36 -11.24 -17.72
CA PRO A 409 26.93 -10.22 -16.85
C PRO A 409 25.84 -9.42 -16.15
N ASP A 410 26.05 -9.28 -14.85
CA ASP A 410 25.16 -8.75 -13.81
C ASP A 410 24.56 -7.37 -14.14
N SER A 411 25.27 -6.61 -14.96
CA SER A 411 24.84 -5.37 -15.56
C SER A 411 25.69 -5.07 -16.79
N ARG A 412 25.16 -4.25 -17.71
CA ARG A 412 26.03 -3.59 -18.71
C ARG A 412 27.14 -2.74 -18.06
N PHE A 413 26.95 -2.36 -16.79
CA PHE A 413 27.96 -1.68 -15.99
C PHE A 413 29.05 -2.65 -15.48
N ASP A 414 28.72 -3.91 -15.15
CA ASP A 414 29.70 -4.95 -14.78
C ASP A 414 30.52 -5.47 -15.94
N ARG A 415 30.04 -5.30 -17.19
CA ARG A 415 30.87 -5.56 -18.37
C ARG A 415 32.15 -4.70 -18.40
N LYS A 416 32.19 -3.55 -17.70
CA LYS A 416 33.38 -2.68 -17.69
C LYS A 416 34.44 -3.10 -16.66
N THR A 417 34.10 -3.81 -15.59
CA THR A 417 35.06 -4.23 -14.56
C THR A 417 35.88 -5.47 -14.95
N ARG A 418 35.41 -6.29 -15.91
CA ARG A 418 36.19 -7.41 -16.46
C ARG A 418 37.15 -7.04 -17.60
N GLY A 419 37.27 -5.77 -17.96
CA GLY A 419 38.23 -5.31 -18.97
C GLY A 419 39.64 -5.16 -18.39
N THR A 420 40.53 -6.11 -18.74
CA THR A 420 42.00 -6.04 -18.78
C THR A 420 42.72 -5.17 -17.74
N ALA A 421 43.59 -5.81 -16.95
CA ALA A 421 44.39 -5.31 -15.82
C ALA A 421 45.15 -3.96 -15.96
N ASP A 422 45.11 -3.29 -17.10
CA ASP A 422 45.84 -2.04 -17.38
C ASP A 422 44.96 -0.80 -17.65
N GLY A 423 43.63 -0.91 -17.56
CA GLY A 423 42.71 0.19 -17.88
C GLY A 423 42.19 0.96 -16.65
N SER A 424 42.77 2.12 -16.37
CA SER A 424 42.47 3.05 -15.26
C SER A 424 41.05 3.01 -14.64
N VAL A 425 41.06 2.81 -13.32
CA VAL A 425 39.98 2.75 -12.33
C VAL A 425 39.17 4.05 -12.24
N GLY A 426 37.88 3.99 -12.56
CA GLY A 426 36.88 4.97 -12.09
C GLY A 426 36.56 4.73 -10.60
N LYS A 427 36.79 5.73 -9.76
CA LYS A 427 36.89 5.68 -8.28
C LYS A 427 35.57 5.45 -7.51
N ILE A 428 34.83 4.38 -7.75
CA ILE A 428 33.87 3.87 -6.77
C ILE A 428 34.04 2.35 -6.71
N ARG A 429 34.73 1.86 -5.68
CA ARG A 429 34.71 0.44 -5.35
C ARG A 429 33.31 0.15 -4.78
N LEU A 430 32.41 -0.34 -5.62
CA LEU A 430 31.03 -0.65 -5.25
C LEU A 430 30.99 -1.60 -4.05
N GLU A 431 31.87 -2.60 -4.02
CA GLU A 431 32.07 -3.50 -2.86
C GLU A 431 32.37 -2.72 -1.57
N GLY A 432 33.30 -1.75 -1.62
CA GLY A 432 33.65 -0.94 -0.45
C GLY A 432 32.55 0.04 -0.02
N ALA A 433 31.72 0.51 -0.96
CA ALA A 433 30.59 1.39 -0.67
C ALA A 433 29.40 0.63 -0.09
N GLN A 434 29.12 -0.58 -0.60
CA GLN A 434 28.11 -1.49 -0.08
C GLN A 434 28.46 -1.97 1.33
N ASP A 435 29.70 -2.39 1.55
CA ASP A 435 30.20 -2.76 2.88
C ASP A 435 30.17 -1.58 3.87
N GLN A 436 30.46 -0.35 3.42
CA GLN A 436 30.34 0.84 4.27
C GLN A 436 28.89 1.21 4.60
N ALA A 437 27.96 1.02 3.67
CA ALA A 437 26.54 1.31 3.90
C ALA A 437 25.87 0.27 4.82
N LEU A 438 26.28 -1.00 4.73
CA LEU A 438 25.67 -2.11 5.47
C LEU A 438 26.33 -2.38 6.83
N ARG A 439 27.55 -1.88 7.09
CA ARG A 439 28.25 -2.06 8.38
C ARG A 439 27.52 -1.48 9.59
N GLY A 440 26.58 -0.56 9.41
CA GLY A 440 25.75 -0.02 10.49
C GLY A 440 24.56 -0.89 10.90
N PHE A 441 24.23 -1.92 10.12
CA PHE A 441 23.05 -2.78 10.32
C PHE A 441 23.41 -4.20 10.82
N GLN A 442 24.68 -4.49 11.07
CA GLN A 442 25.08 -5.74 11.71
C GLN A 442 24.97 -5.60 13.23
N ASP A 443 23.75 -5.73 13.74
CA ASP A 443 23.54 -5.89 15.17
C ASP A 443 24.23 -7.16 15.67
N LYS A 444 24.92 -7.03 16.80
CA LYS A 444 25.63 -8.10 17.49
C LYS A 444 24.62 -8.97 18.24
N GLU A 445 23.77 -9.71 17.52
CA GLU A 445 22.94 -10.72 18.18
C GLU A 445 23.67 -12.06 18.22
N GLN A 446 23.99 -12.47 19.45
CA GLN A 446 24.57 -13.76 19.78
C GLN A 446 23.45 -14.79 19.90
N GLY A 447 23.39 -15.73 18.97
CA GLY A 447 22.84 -17.07 19.20
C GLY A 447 21.38 -17.30 18.84
N THR A 448 21.07 -17.32 17.54
CA THR A 448 19.93 -18.04 16.97
C THR A 448 20.32 -18.54 15.57
N ASN A 449 19.64 -19.57 15.09
CA ASN A 449 19.90 -20.34 13.86
C ASN A 449 20.35 -19.43 12.69
N ILE A 450 21.65 -19.53 12.34
CA ILE A 450 22.23 -18.73 11.27
C ILE A 450 21.91 -19.44 9.96
N PHE A 451 20.79 -19.08 9.34
CA PHE A 451 20.53 -19.50 7.97
C PHE A 451 21.68 -19.01 7.08
N GLN A 452 22.37 -19.92 6.41
CA GLN A 452 23.47 -19.56 5.50
C GLN A 452 22.97 -18.72 4.32
N ARG A 453 21.69 -18.90 3.95
CA ARG A 453 20.98 -18.18 2.90
C ARG A 453 19.65 -17.68 3.47
N PRO A 454 19.10 -16.56 2.99
CA PRO A 454 17.74 -16.21 3.36
C PRO A 454 16.77 -17.34 3.00
N LEU A 455 15.67 -17.44 3.74
CA LEU A 455 14.64 -18.45 3.54
C LEU A 455 13.38 -17.82 2.97
N LEU A 456 12.85 -18.40 1.91
CA LEU A 456 11.57 -18.03 1.32
C LEU A 456 10.57 -19.17 1.52
N LEU A 457 9.53 -18.91 2.32
CA LEU A 457 8.43 -19.83 2.58
C LEU A 457 7.22 -19.42 1.75
N VAL A 458 6.69 -20.36 0.98
CA VAL A 458 5.51 -20.11 0.13
C VAL A 458 4.48 -21.19 0.36
N THR A 459 3.29 -20.79 0.79
CA THR A 459 2.17 -21.70 0.97
C THR A 459 0.95 -21.19 0.21
N SER A 460 0.25 -22.08 -0.48
CA SER A 460 -0.95 -21.72 -1.24
C SER A 460 -1.99 -22.82 -1.24
N ALA A 461 -3.26 -22.45 -1.17
CA ALA A 461 -4.37 -23.38 -1.35
C ALA A 461 -4.56 -23.85 -2.80
N ALA A 462 -3.90 -23.20 -3.75
CA ALA A 462 -4.00 -23.49 -5.18
C ALA A 462 -2.60 -23.68 -5.81
N GLU A 463 -2.38 -23.15 -7.01
CA GLU A 463 -1.10 -23.34 -7.72
C GLU A 463 -0.05 -22.35 -7.20
N ILE A 464 1.17 -22.84 -6.97
CA ILE A 464 2.36 -22.02 -6.70
C ILE A 464 3.18 -21.98 -7.98
N THR A 465 3.61 -20.80 -8.43
CA THR A 465 4.54 -20.64 -9.54
C THR A 465 5.78 -19.89 -9.09
N VAL A 466 6.95 -20.47 -9.33
CA VAL A 466 8.24 -19.82 -9.04
C VAL A 466 9.05 -19.65 -10.31
N GLU A 467 9.50 -18.43 -10.57
CA GLU A 467 10.28 -18.09 -11.76
C GLU A 467 11.45 -17.18 -11.40
N THR A 468 12.55 -17.27 -12.14
CA THR A 468 13.63 -16.28 -12.06
C THR A 468 13.55 -15.33 -13.25
N LEU A 469 13.51 -14.03 -13.00
CA LEU A 469 13.44 -13.01 -14.05
C LEU A 469 14.65 -12.10 -13.94
N SER A 470 15.15 -11.62 -15.09
CA SER A 470 16.00 -10.43 -15.02
C SER A 470 15.14 -9.22 -14.70
N TRP A 471 15.74 -8.20 -14.09
CA TRP A 471 15.12 -6.88 -13.96
C TRP A 471 14.38 -6.42 -15.22
N LEU A 472 15.00 -6.55 -16.41
CA LEU A 472 14.37 -6.17 -17.68
C LEU A 472 13.17 -7.07 -18.03
N GLY A 473 13.26 -8.38 -17.77
CA GLY A 473 12.14 -9.31 -17.98
C GLY A 473 10.94 -9.00 -17.08
N ASN A 474 11.20 -8.59 -15.83
CA ASN A 474 10.15 -8.15 -14.92
C ASN A 474 9.48 -6.85 -15.41
N VAL A 475 10.28 -5.85 -15.82
CA VAL A 475 9.77 -4.61 -16.41
C VAL A 475 8.93 -4.91 -17.67
N ALA A 476 9.44 -5.74 -18.58
CA ALA A 476 8.73 -6.12 -19.79
C ALA A 476 7.37 -6.74 -19.48
N ARG A 477 7.30 -7.64 -18.49
CA ARG A 477 6.05 -8.26 -18.05
C ARG A 477 5.04 -7.24 -17.54
N ARG A 478 5.47 -6.31 -16.68
CA ARG A 478 4.60 -5.24 -16.13
C ARG A 478 3.95 -4.39 -17.23
N TYR A 479 4.66 -4.14 -18.32
CA TYR A 479 4.18 -3.33 -19.45
C TYR A 479 3.59 -4.16 -20.60
N GLY A 480 3.34 -5.46 -20.40
CA GLY A 480 2.76 -6.33 -21.43
C GLY A 480 3.65 -6.50 -22.67
N LEU A 481 4.97 -6.35 -22.51
CA LEU A 481 6.01 -6.55 -23.52
C LEU A 481 6.58 -7.98 -23.48
N ASN A 482 5.81 -8.97 -23.04
CA ASN A 482 6.29 -10.35 -22.98
C ASN A 482 6.61 -10.90 -24.39
N ASP A 483 7.70 -11.68 -24.49
CA ASP A 483 8.24 -12.27 -25.73
C ASP A 483 7.28 -13.22 -26.49
N ASN A 484 6.15 -13.58 -25.86
CA ASN A 484 5.09 -14.38 -26.49
C ASN A 484 4.17 -13.55 -27.40
N ARG A 485 4.22 -12.21 -27.35
CA ARG A 485 3.62 -11.37 -28.40
C ARG A 485 4.55 -11.39 -29.60
N ASP A 486 3.99 -11.58 -30.79
CA ASP A 486 4.71 -11.70 -32.06
C ASP A 486 5.97 -10.83 -32.07
N LYS A 487 7.13 -11.47 -32.20
CA LYS A 487 8.48 -10.87 -32.11
C LYS A 487 8.65 -9.59 -32.94
N GLU A 488 7.77 -9.34 -33.91
CA GLU A 488 7.73 -8.12 -34.72
C GLU A 488 7.38 -6.84 -33.94
N MET A 489 6.68 -6.92 -32.80
CA MET A 489 6.25 -5.73 -32.05
C MET A 489 7.32 -5.17 -31.11
N LEU A 490 8.26 -6.02 -30.64
CA LEU A 490 9.24 -5.67 -29.60
C LEU A 490 10.35 -4.70 -30.04
N GLY A 491 10.41 -4.36 -31.34
CA GLY A 491 11.37 -3.39 -31.89
C GLY A 491 10.79 -2.02 -32.25
N ARG A 492 9.46 -1.84 -32.30
CA ARG A 492 8.84 -0.60 -32.83
C ARG A 492 8.52 0.44 -31.77
N THR A 493 8.39 0.06 -30.50
CA THR A 493 8.01 0.98 -29.41
C THR A 493 9.21 1.57 -28.65
N ALA A 494 10.42 0.99 -28.78
CA ALA A 494 11.64 1.55 -28.20
C ALA A 494 12.42 2.47 -29.16
N THR A 495 12.01 2.57 -30.43
CA THR A 495 12.47 3.68 -31.29
C THR A 495 11.87 4.97 -30.78
N ARG A 496 12.70 5.77 -30.11
CA ARG A 496 12.50 7.20 -29.83
C ARG A 496 11.52 7.77 -30.86
N ARG A 497 10.32 8.19 -30.43
CA ARG A 497 9.59 9.22 -31.16
C ARG A 497 10.59 10.35 -31.35
N GLY A 498 11.12 10.49 -32.56
CA GLY A 498 11.97 11.60 -32.92
C GLY A 498 11.20 12.84 -32.54
N ARG A 499 11.76 13.66 -31.64
CA ARG A 499 11.34 15.04 -31.54
C ARG A 499 11.51 15.62 -32.94
N SER A 500 10.43 15.76 -33.69
CA SER A 500 10.42 16.61 -34.86
C SER A 500 10.74 18.00 -34.32
N PHE A 501 11.96 18.46 -34.59
CA PHE A 501 12.25 19.88 -34.50
C PHE A 501 11.38 20.54 -35.57
N VAL A 502 10.22 21.04 -35.15
CA VAL A 502 9.45 22.00 -35.93
C VAL A 502 10.35 23.23 -36.00
N HIS A 503 10.96 23.47 -37.16
CA HIS A 503 11.63 24.73 -37.42
C HIS A 503 10.57 25.85 -37.29
N PRO A 504 10.84 26.93 -36.54
CA PRO A 504 9.96 28.07 -36.53
C PRO A 504 9.90 28.65 -37.96
N PRO A 505 8.72 29.07 -38.45
CA PRO A 505 8.61 29.67 -39.76
C PRO A 505 9.49 30.91 -39.82
N GLY A 506 10.39 30.92 -40.80
CA GLY A 506 11.22 32.06 -41.13
C GLY A 506 10.36 33.26 -41.44
N LYS A 507 10.78 34.41 -40.92
CA LYS A 507 10.34 35.72 -41.38
C LYS A 507 10.86 35.93 -42.81
N GLU A 508 9.94 36.16 -43.73
CA GLU A 508 10.15 37.12 -44.83
C GLU A 508 9.24 38.32 -44.60
#